data_AF-A0A950BWZ4-F1
#
_entry.id   AF-A0A950BWZ4-F1
#
_cell.length_a   1.000
_cell.length_b   1.000
_cell.length_c   1.000
_cell.angle_alpha   90.00
_cell.angle_beta   90.00
_cell.angle_gamma   90.00
#
_symmetry.space_group_name_H-M   'P 1'
#
loop_
_entity.id
_entity.type
_entity.pdbx_description
1 polymer ?
#
loop_
_entity_poly.entity_id
_entity_poly.type
_entity_poly.pdbx_seq_one_letter_code
_entity_poly.pdbx_strand_id
1 'polypeptide(L)'
;MILLAQSTSIFDPASPPAESIRSLSVLVLAITGFIFIAVEGILIYSIVRFRRRAAAGTALPPERAGESVKREIEPPQVYGSKPIEIAWTAAPALVVFVLALVSARTLWEVNVPPPQPREGDDTLFVTVVGRQWWWEYTYDRYNGRELG
;
A
#
# COMPACT_ATOMS: atom_id res chain seq x y z
N MET A 1 5.10 -29.29 -26.34
CA MET A 1 4.03 -28.73 -25.48
C MET A 1 4.73 -27.94 -24.38
N ILE A 2 4.90 -26.63 -24.59
CA ILE A 2 5.63 -25.75 -23.66
C ILE A 2 4.64 -25.46 -22.52
N LEU A 3 4.95 -25.96 -21.32
CA LEU A 3 4.30 -25.51 -20.08
C LEU A 3 4.59 -24.01 -19.97
N LEU A 4 3.61 -23.16 -20.27
CA LEU A 4 3.65 -21.78 -19.81
C LEU A 4 3.69 -21.88 -18.29
N ALA A 5 4.83 -21.53 -17.70
CA ALA A 5 4.93 -21.40 -16.25
C ALA A 5 3.77 -20.51 -15.83
N GLN A 6 2.80 -21.06 -15.09
CA GLN A 6 1.79 -20.24 -14.43
C GLN A 6 2.56 -19.23 -13.60
N SER A 7 2.44 -17.95 -13.94
CA SER A 7 3.16 -16.91 -13.25
C SER A 7 2.78 -17.00 -11.78
N THR A 8 3.75 -17.23 -10.90
CA THR A 8 3.56 -17.11 -9.45
C THR A 8 3.34 -15.63 -9.15
N SER A 9 2.13 -15.16 -9.43
CA SER A 9 1.71 -13.78 -9.35
C SER A 9 0.74 -13.65 -8.19
N ILE A 10 0.91 -12.63 -7.37
CA ILE A 10 -0.04 -12.28 -6.31
C ILE A 10 -1.45 -11.95 -6.86
N PHE A 11 -1.55 -11.67 -8.16
CA PHE A 11 -2.81 -11.32 -8.82
C PHE A 11 -3.54 -12.51 -9.45
N ASP A 12 -2.97 -13.72 -9.37
CA ASP A 12 -3.57 -14.97 -9.86
C ASP A 12 -3.74 -15.96 -8.69
N PRO A 13 -4.83 -15.86 -7.92
CA PRO A 13 -4.99 -16.58 -6.66
C PRO A 13 -5.43 -18.03 -6.91
N ALA A 14 -4.79 -18.97 -6.22
CA ALA A 14 -5.06 -20.40 -6.35
C ALA A 14 -5.88 -20.99 -5.18
N SER A 15 -6.32 -20.16 -4.23
CA SER A 15 -7.11 -20.60 -3.07
C SER A 15 -8.08 -19.51 -2.58
N PRO A 16 -9.17 -19.87 -1.87
CA PRO A 16 -10.11 -18.88 -1.35
C PRO A 16 -9.45 -17.83 -0.42
N PRO A 17 -8.55 -18.19 0.52
CA PRO A 17 -7.82 -17.20 1.31
C PRO A 17 -6.92 -16.29 0.46
N ALA A 18 -6.33 -16.81 -0.63
CA ALA A 18 -5.52 -16.01 -1.54
C ALA A 18 -6.34 -14.97 -2.32
N GLU A 19 -7.61 -15.26 -2.64
CA GLU A 19 -8.50 -14.27 -3.27
C GLU A 19 -8.78 -13.08 -2.32
N SER A 20 -9.05 -13.34 -1.03
CA SER A 20 -9.22 -12.27 -0.04
C SER A 20 -7.97 -11.38 0.07
N ILE A 21 -6.78 -11.99 0.08
CA ILE A 21 -5.50 -11.26 0.10
C ILE A 21 -5.31 -10.43 -1.16
N ARG A 22 -5.62 -11.00 -2.34
CA ARG A 22 -5.54 -10.29 -3.62
C ARG A 22 -6.46 -9.07 -3.65
N SER A 23 -7.71 -9.23 -3.22
CA SER A 23 -8.69 -8.14 -3.17
C SER A 23 -8.20 -7.01 -2.25
N LEU A 24 -7.70 -7.35 -1.06
CA LEU A 24 -7.08 -6.38 -0.15
C LEU A 24 -5.88 -5.67 -0.80
N SER A 25 -5.01 -6.42 -1.48
CA SER A 25 -3.82 -5.87 -2.15
C SER A 25 -4.19 -4.88 -3.25
N VAL A 26 -5.19 -5.21 -4.08
CA VAL A 26 -5.70 -4.31 -5.14
C VAL A 26 -6.33 -3.05 -4.53
N LEU A 27 -7.09 -3.19 -3.45
CA LEU A 27 -7.68 -2.05 -2.73
C LEU A 27 -6.61 -1.09 -2.20
N VAL A 28 -5.60 -1.63 -1.49
CA VAL A 28 -4.50 -0.83 -0.95
C VAL A 28 -3.71 -0.17 -2.07
N LEU A 29 -3.40 -0.90 -3.15
CA LEU A 29 -2.69 -0.38 -4.32
C LEU A 29 -3.47 0.77 -4.98
N ALA A 30 -4.79 0.63 -5.13
CA ALA A 30 -5.64 1.66 -5.72
C ALA A 30 -5.65 2.95 -4.87
N ILE A 31 -5.82 2.82 -3.55
CA ILE A 31 -5.87 3.97 -2.64
C ILE A 31 -4.51 4.68 -2.57
N THR A 32 -3.43 3.92 -2.38
CA THR A 32 -2.07 4.48 -2.32
C THR A 32 -1.63 5.08 -3.65
N GLY A 33 -1.94 4.42 -4.76
CA GLY A 33 -1.70 4.94 -6.11
C GLY A 33 -2.44 6.24 -6.38
N PHE A 34 -3.71 6.34 -5.96
CA PHE A 34 -4.48 7.59 -6.06
C PHE A 34 -3.85 8.73 -5.26
N ILE A 35 -3.48 8.48 -4.00
CA ILE A 35 -2.83 9.48 -3.14
C ILE A 35 -1.49 9.91 -3.74
N PHE A 36 -0.69 8.95 -4.20
CA PHE A 36 0.58 9.22 -4.86
C PHE A 36 0.41 10.14 -6.08
N ILE A 37 -0.53 9.81 -6.97
CA ILE A 37 -0.82 10.63 -8.17
C ILE A 37 -1.29 12.04 -7.76
N ALA A 38 -2.15 12.16 -6.74
CA ALA A 38 -2.63 13.46 -6.28
C ALA A 38 -1.50 14.33 -5.71
N VAL A 39 -0.68 13.77 -4.81
CA VAL A 39 0.44 14.48 -4.18
C VAL A 39 1.49 14.85 -5.24
N GLU A 40 1.90 13.90 -6.08
CA GLU A 40 2.89 14.17 -7.12
C GLU A 40 2.37 15.12 -8.19
N GLY A 41 1.10 15.02 -8.56
CA GLY A 41 0.47 15.96 -9.48
C GLY A 41 0.52 17.39 -8.95
N ILE A 42 0.19 17.60 -7.66
CA ILE A 42 0.26 18.91 -7.01
C ILE A 42 1.71 19.40 -6.91
N LEU A 43 2.64 18.52 -6.58
CA LEU A 43 4.07 18.86 -6.47
C LEU A 43 4.65 19.28 -7.83
N ILE A 44 4.46 18.46 -8.86
CA ILE A 44 4.89 18.73 -10.23
C ILE A 44 4.26 20.02 -10.74
N TYR A 45 2.95 20.21 -10.54
CA TYR A 45 2.27 21.45 -10.90
C TYR A 45 2.91 22.66 -10.22
N SER A 46 3.16 22.58 -8.91
CA SER A 46 3.77 23.66 -8.13
C SER A 46 5.17 24.00 -8.65
N ILE A 47 5.99 22.99 -8.94
CA ILE A 47 7.32 23.17 -9.52
C ILE A 47 7.20 23.86 -10.88
N VAL A 48 6.45 23.31 -11.83
CA VAL A 48 6.37 23.86 -13.20
C VAL A 48 5.76 25.27 -13.22
N ARG A 49 4.74 25.52 -12.40
CA ARG A 49 4.00 26.78 -12.37
C ARG A 49 4.76 27.92 -11.69
N PHE A 50 5.54 27.64 -10.66
CA PHE A 50 6.20 28.66 -9.83
C PHE A 50 7.71 28.77 -10.06
N ARG A 51 8.36 27.84 -10.79
CA ARG A 51 9.81 27.85 -11.10
C ARG A 51 10.31 29.10 -11.85
N ARG A 52 9.46 29.89 -12.50
CA ARG A 52 9.86 31.13 -13.24
C ARG A 52 9.71 32.43 -12.45
N ARG A 53 8.93 32.48 -11.37
CA ARG A 53 8.73 33.75 -10.62
C ARG A 53 9.88 34.06 -9.66
N ALA A 54 10.59 33.05 -9.15
CA ALA A 54 11.76 33.25 -8.29
C ALA A 54 12.99 33.79 -9.06
N ALA A 55 13.16 33.44 -10.33
CA ALA A 55 14.27 33.94 -11.16
C ALA A 55 14.14 35.43 -11.55
N ALA A 56 12.94 36.02 -11.45
CA ALA A 56 12.69 37.42 -11.78
C ALA A 56 12.86 38.38 -10.57
N GLY A 57 13.11 37.85 -9.37
CA GLY A 57 13.25 38.64 -8.13
C GLY A 57 14.69 39.04 -7.75
N THR A 58 15.68 38.75 -8.59
CA THR A 58 17.09 39.11 -8.36
C THR A 58 17.57 40.09 -9.42
N ALA A 59 17.26 41.38 -9.24
CA ALA A 59 17.85 42.43 -10.06
C ALA A 59 18.05 43.75 -9.30
N LEU A 60 18.60 43.73 -8.09
CA LEU A 60 19.26 44.91 -7.50
C LEU A 60 20.49 44.50 -6.66
N PRO A 61 21.65 45.17 -6.79
CA PRO A 61 22.82 44.94 -5.95
C PRO A 61 22.51 45.16 -4.45
N PRO A 62 23.06 44.31 -3.54
CA PRO A 62 22.70 44.28 -2.12
C PRO A 62 23.01 45.58 -1.35
N GLU A 63 23.81 46.47 -1.94
CA GLU A 63 24.28 47.70 -1.31
C GLU A 63 23.37 48.94 -1.52
N ARG A 64 22.27 48.82 -2.28
CA ARG A 64 21.29 49.93 -2.48
C ARG A 64 19.84 49.59 -2.10
N ALA A 65 19.59 48.39 -1.59
CA ALA A 65 18.28 47.95 -1.17
C ALA A 65 17.94 48.54 0.22
N GLY A 66 17.27 49.70 0.25
CA GLY A 66 16.63 50.17 1.47
C GLY A 66 15.65 49.13 2.01
N GLU A 67 15.31 49.21 3.30
CA GLU A 67 14.43 48.28 4.04
C GLU A 67 13.09 47.98 3.33
N SER A 68 12.68 48.85 2.39
CA SER A 68 11.55 48.68 1.48
C SER A 68 11.71 47.59 0.41
N VAL A 69 12.91 47.38 -0.15
CA VAL A 69 13.18 46.36 -1.18
C VAL A 69 13.28 44.96 -0.57
N LYS A 70 13.75 44.86 0.68
CA LYS A 70 13.81 43.59 1.43
C LYS A 70 12.42 43.01 1.70
N ARG A 71 11.43 43.89 1.88
CA ARG A 71 10.01 43.54 2.08
C ARG A 71 9.31 43.00 0.83
N GLU A 72 9.81 43.33 -0.36
CA GLU A 72 9.22 42.92 -1.64
C GLU A 72 9.61 41.48 -2.03
N ILE A 73 10.67 40.95 -1.42
CA ILE A 73 11.22 39.60 -1.66
C ILE A 73 10.64 38.56 -0.70
N GLU A 74 10.16 38.97 0.48
CA GLU A 74 9.64 38.03 1.47
C GLU A 74 8.20 37.63 1.12
N PRO A 75 7.94 36.33 0.81
CA PRO A 75 6.59 35.89 0.49
C PRO A 75 5.65 36.22 1.65
N PRO A 76 4.41 36.70 1.39
CA PRO A 76 3.44 36.88 2.46
C PRO A 76 3.29 35.58 3.23
N GLN A 77 3.71 35.57 4.49
CA GLN A 77 3.58 34.43 5.39
C GLN A 77 2.11 34.27 5.74
N VAL A 78 1.40 33.47 4.94
CA VAL A 78 0.03 33.06 5.25
C VAL A 78 0.12 32.02 6.37
N TYR A 79 0.28 32.50 7.61
CA TYR A 79 0.23 31.62 8.78
C TYR A 79 -1.17 31.06 8.99
N GLY A 80 -1.23 29.74 9.16
CA GLY A 80 -2.08 29.05 10.13
C GLY A 80 -3.58 29.21 9.97
N SER A 81 -4.16 28.48 9.03
CA SER A 81 -5.58 28.12 9.15
C SER A 81 -5.66 26.82 9.97
N LYS A 82 -6.00 26.93 11.26
CA LYS A 82 -6.28 25.75 12.10
C LYS A 82 -7.24 24.76 11.42
N PRO A 83 -8.29 25.20 10.69
CA PRO A 83 -9.14 24.28 9.94
C PRO A 83 -8.39 23.51 8.85
N ILE A 84 -7.48 24.15 8.10
CA ILE A 84 -6.69 23.46 7.07
C ILE A 84 -5.75 22.45 7.72
N GLU A 85 -5.15 22.81 8.85
CA GLU A 85 -4.23 21.96 9.61
C GLU A 85 -4.88 20.66 10.07
N ILE A 86 -6.09 20.77 10.58
CA ILE A 86 -6.88 19.62 10.98
C ILE A 86 -7.28 18.80 9.75
N ALA A 87 -7.70 19.44 8.66
CA ALA A 87 -8.18 18.73 7.47
C ALA A 87 -7.11 17.82 6.85
N TRP A 88 -5.87 18.29 6.66
CA TRP A 88 -4.82 17.46 6.06
C TRP A 88 -4.23 16.42 7.00
N THR A 89 -4.46 16.52 8.31
CA THR A 89 -4.02 15.51 9.27
C THR A 89 -5.10 14.44 9.44
N ALA A 90 -6.35 14.87 9.52
CA ALA A 90 -7.51 13.99 9.64
C ALA A 90 -7.72 13.13 8.40
N ALA A 91 -7.53 13.68 7.18
CA ALA A 91 -7.75 12.93 5.95
C ALA A 91 -6.83 11.70 5.81
N PRO A 92 -5.50 11.81 5.95
CA PRO A 92 -4.61 10.63 5.95
C PRO A 92 -4.89 9.67 7.11
N ALA A 93 -5.16 10.21 8.31
CA ALA A 93 -5.48 9.38 9.48
C ALA A 93 -6.74 8.53 9.25
N LEU A 94 -7.78 9.11 8.65
CA LEU A 94 -9.02 8.41 8.30
C LEU A 94 -8.79 7.32 7.26
N VAL A 95 -7.99 7.59 6.23
CA VAL A 95 -7.63 6.59 5.21
C VAL A 95 -6.95 5.38 5.86
N VAL A 96 -5.93 5.62 6.70
CA VAL A 96 -5.22 4.55 7.41
C VAL A 96 -6.16 3.78 8.34
N PHE A 97 -7.04 4.48 9.05
CA PHE A 97 -8.03 3.85 9.94
C PHE A 97 -8.95 2.89 9.18
N VAL A 98 -9.50 3.30 8.04
CA VAL A 98 -10.34 2.44 7.20
C VAL A 98 -9.56 1.23 6.67
N LEU A 99 -8.33 1.46 6.18
CA LEU A 99 -7.47 0.37 5.70
C LEU A 99 -7.15 -0.65 6.80
N ALA A 100 -6.92 -0.18 8.02
CA ALA A 100 -6.68 -1.05 9.18
C ALA A 100 -7.90 -1.92 9.51
N LEU A 101 -9.12 -1.36 9.46
CA LEU A 101 -10.36 -2.12 9.68
C LEU A 101 -10.56 -3.20 8.61
N VAL A 102 -10.36 -2.87 7.33
CA VAL A 102 -10.48 -3.85 6.24
C VAL A 102 -9.42 -4.94 6.38
N SER A 103 -8.17 -4.56 6.67
CA SER A 103 -7.08 -5.52 6.87
C SER A 103 -7.35 -6.47 8.04
N ALA A 104 -7.86 -5.95 9.16
CA ALA A 104 -8.25 -6.77 10.31
C ALA A 104 -9.38 -7.74 9.98
N ARG A 105 -10.38 -7.32 9.20
CA ARG A 105 -11.44 -8.20 8.69
C ARG A 105 -10.88 -9.32 7.80
N THR A 106 -10.03 -8.97 6.83
CA THR A 106 -9.39 -9.96 5.94
C THR A 106 -8.53 -10.96 6.71
N LEU A 107 -7.82 -10.52 7.75
CA LEU A 107 -7.04 -11.42 8.60
C LEU A 107 -7.93 -12.49 9.25
N TRP A 108 -9.12 -12.10 9.71
CA TRP A 108 -10.06 -13.04 10.33
C TRP A 108 -10.65 -14.02 9.31
N GLU A 109 -10.89 -13.56 8.07
CA GLU A 109 -11.36 -14.42 6.97
C GLU A 109 -10.32 -15.44 6.52
N VAL A 110 -9.03 -15.07 6.54
CA VAL A 110 -7.92 -15.94 6.12
C VAL A 110 -7.51 -16.91 7.21
N ASN A 111 -7.71 -16.56 8.48
CA ASN A 111 -7.40 -17.40 9.63
C ASN A 111 -8.47 -18.49 9.86
N VAL A 112 -8.68 -19.34 8.85
CA VAL A 112 -9.61 -20.46 8.92
C VAL A 112 -8.87 -21.68 9.48
N PRO A 113 -9.41 -22.36 10.50
CA PRO A 113 -8.86 -23.66 10.91
C PRO A 113 -8.88 -24.65 9.75
N PRO A 114 -8.02 -25.68 9.77
CA PRO A 114 -8.00 -26.71 8.74
C PRO A 114 -9.43 -27.24 8.49
N PRO A 115 -9.89 -27.29 7.23
CA PRO A 115 -11.22 -27.81 6.94
C PRO A 115 -11.35 -29.23 7.48
N GLN A 116 -12.45 -29.49 8.19
CA GLN A 116 -12.77 -30.85 8.59
C GLN A 116 -13.26 -31.62 7.35
N PRO A 117 -12.60 -32.73 6.96
CA PRO A 117 -13.00 -33.50 5.79
C PRO A 117 -14.46 -33.95 5.92
N ARG A 118 -15.27 -33.76 4.87
CA ARG A 118 -16.60 -34.38 4.81
C ARG A 118 -16.51 -35.74 4.16
N GLU A 119 -17.49 -36.62 4.42
CA GLU A 119 -17.61 -37.88 3.68
C GLU A 119 -17.73 -37.59 2.18
N GLY A 120 -16.76 -38.08 1.40
CA GLY A 120 -16.68 -37.85 -0.05
C GLY A 120 -15.63 -36.84 -0.51
N ASP A 121 -14.95 -36.13 0.41
CA ASP A 121 -13.84 -35.24 0.05
C ASP A 121 -12.53 -36.03 -0.14
N ASP A 122 -11.80 -35.76 -1.23
CA ASP A 122 -10.43 -36.25 -1.46
C ASP A 122 -9.40 -35.44 -0.66
N THR A 123 -9.55 -35.41 0.67
CA THR A 123 -8.65 -34.65 1.54
C THR A 123 -7.38 -35.44 1.84
N LEU A 124 -6.22 -34.84 1.56
CA LEU A 124 -4.89 -35.33 1.90
C LEU A 124 -4.29 -34.45 3.00
N PHE A 125 -3.94 -35.07 4.12
CA PHE A 125 -3.18 -34.43 5.19
C PHE A 125 -1.69 -34.58 4.91
N VAL A 126 -1.01 -33.44 4.77
CA VAL A 126 0.44 -33.39 4.54
C VAL A 126 1.07 -32.59 5.66
N THR A 127 2.02 -33.21 6.37
CA THR A 127 2.89 -32.53 7.31
C THR A 127 4.15 -32.07 6.58
N VAL A 128 4.42 -30.77 6.65
CA VAL A 128 5.60 -30.16 6.02
C VAL A 128 6.60 -29.75 7.09
N VAL A 129 7.78 -30.37 7.09
CA VAL A 129 8.86 -30.07 8.04
C VAL A 129 9.92 -29.22 7.35
N GLY A 130 10.11 -27.99 7.84
CA GLY A 130 11.20 -27.12 7.42
C GLY A 130 12.49 -27.50 8.12
N ARG A 131 13.38 -28.21 7.42
CA ARG A 131 14.73 -28.53 7.90
C ARG A 131 15.73 -27.49 7.38
N GLN A 132 16.94 -27.50 7.92
CA GLN A 132 18.00 -26.62 7.44
C GLN A 132 18.32 -26.92 5.97
N TRP A 133 17.97 -25.98 5.09
CA TRP A 133 18.18 -26.01 3.63
C TRP A 133 17.33 -26.99 2.79
N TRP A 134 16.39 -27.71 3.40
CA TRP A 134 15.49 -28.62 2.68
C TRP A 134 14.15 -28.79 3.39
N TRP A 135 13.15 -29.25 2.65
CA TRP A 135 11.81 -29.49 3.14
C TRP A 135 11.51 -30.99 3.08
N GLU A 136 10.95 -31.54 4.14
CA GLU A 136 10.46 -32.91 4.19
C GLU A 136 8.93 -32.90 4.22
N TYR A 137 8.32 -33.83 3.50
CA TYR A 137 6.87 -33.97 3.37
C TYR A 137 6.46 -35.36 3.83
N THR A 138 5.57 -35.42 4.81
CA THR A 138 4.96 -36.66 5.29
C THR A 138 3.48 -36.64 4.94
N TYR A 139 2.99 -37.74 4.37
CA TYR A 139 1.59 -37.88 3.96
C TYR A 139 0.85 -38.69 5.01
N ASP A 140 0.23 -38.04 5.98
CA ASP A 140 -0.26 -38.73 7.18
C ASP A 140 -1.56 -39.51 6.91
N ARG A 141 -2.52 -38.86 6.23
CA ARG A 141 -3.85 -39.45 5.98
C ARG A 141 -4.44 -39.04 4.64
N TYR A 142 -5.13 -39.96 4.00
CA TYR A 142 -5.97 -39.71 2.82
C TYR A 142 -7.38 -40.20 3.08
N ASN A 143 -8.36 -39.29 2.95
CA ASN A 143 -9.80 -39.59 3.11
C ASN A 143 -10.10 -40.39 4.40
N GLY A 144 -9.51 -39.96 5.52
CA GLY A 144 -9.69 -40.58 6.84
C GLY A 144 -8.86 -41.85 7.12
N ARG A 145 -8.17 -42.42 6.11
CA ARG A 145 -7.25 -43.56 6.31
C ARG A 145 -5.82 -43.08 6.49
N GLU A 146 -5.09 -43.72 7.40
CA GLU A 146 -3.66 -43.47 7.59
C GLU A 146 -2.85 -44.01 6.42
N LEU A 147 -1.96 -43.16 5.91
CA LEU A 147 -0.95 -43.51 4.93
C LEU A 147 0.39 -43.46 5.69
N GLY A 148 1.01 -44.63 5.87
CA GLY A 148 2.28 -44.75 6.62
C GLY A 148 3.46 -44.12 5.90
#